data_AF-A0A1F6G801-F1
#
_entry.id   AF-A0A1F6G801-F1
#
_cell.length_a   1.000
_cell.length_b   1.000
_cell.length_c   1.000
_cell.angle_alpha   90.00
_cell.angle_beta   90.00
_cell.angle_gamma   90.00
#
_symmetry.space_group_name_H-M   'P 1'
#
loop_
_entity.id
_entity.type
_entity.pdbx_description
1 polymer ?
#
loop_
_entity_poly.entity_id
_entity_poly.type
_entity_poly.pdbx_seq_one_letter_code
_entity_poly.pdbx_strand_id
1 'polypeptide(L)'
;MITLISFLISCQAFGAVVGVGTAVWGELAYIRAMRDGKLDTAERAHLHIIAKGLRFGMTLLLLASLGLVIVEYLLKGAVQPALTASYWVFMTLSLLIIGISWALSQRHISFLLGSAITFTAWWFLAYLTFGLLPVHSFGSALATFVVLTAIIYAMLHYVRLLALHKR
;
A
#
# COMPACT_ATOMS: atom_id res chain seq x y z
N MET A 1 0.65 -29.75 0.23
CA MET A 1 -0.03 -28.68 -0.53
C MET A 1 -0.60 -27.61 0.39
N ILE A 2 -1.24 -27.98 1.51
CA ILE A 2 -1.60 -27.04 2.60
C ILE A 2 -0.39 -26.21 3.05
N THR A 3 0.78 -26.84 3.20
CA THR A 3 2.04 -26.16 3.55
C THR A 3 2.45 -25.07 2.55
N LEU A 4 2.25 -25.29 1.24
CA LEU A 4 2.56 -24.31 0.20
C LEU A 4 1.57 -23.13 0.24
N ILE A 5 0.29 -23.41 0.44
CA ILE A 5 -0.75 -22.37 0.57
C ILE A 5 -0.45 -21.50 1.81
N SER A 6 -0.21 -22.12 2.97
CA SER A 6 0.17 -21.40 4.19
C SER A 6 1.44 -20.56 4.02
N PHE A 7 2.43 -21.09 3.30
CA PHE A 7 3.65 -20.36 2.97
C PHE A 7 3.35 -19.13 2.10
N LEU A 8 2.56 -19.29 1.04
CA LEU A 8 2.17 -18.18 0.16
C LEU A 8 1.35 -17.11 0.89
N ILE A 9 0.39 -17.51 1.74
CA ILE A 9 -0.38 -16.59 2.60
C ILE A 9 0.57 -15.84 3.55
N SER A 10 1.54 -16.54 4.14
CA SER A 10 2.54 -15.92 5.03
C SER A 10 3.41 -14.92 4.29
N CYS A 11 3.84 -15.25 3.06
CA CYS A 11 4.53 -14.30 2.20
C CYS A 11 3.65 -13.09 1.90
N GLN A 12 2.39 -13.29 1.51
CA GLN A 12 1.46 -12.19 1.23
C GLN A 12 1.32 -11.28 2.46
N ALA A 13 1.07 -11.85 3.63
CA ALA A 13 0.98 -11.10 4.89
C ALA A 13 2.27 -10.34 5.20
N PHE A 14 3.43 -10.98 5.03
CA PHE A 14 4.73 -10.34 5.24
C PHE A 14 4.94 -9.16 4.28
N GLY A 15 4.60 -9.31 2.99
CA GLY A 15 4.68 -8.23 2.01
C GLY A 15 3.80 -7.05 2.37
N ALA A 16 2.58 -7.31 2.85
CA ALA A 16 1.66 -6.27 3.31
C ALA A 16 2.19 -5.54 4.55
N VAL A 17 2.73 -6.27 5.54
CA VAL A 17 3.32 -5.67 6.75
C VAL A 17 4.54 -4.83 6.43
N VAL A 18 5.45 -5.32 5.58
CA VAL A 18 6.61 -4.55 5.10
C VAL A 18 6.15 -3.29 4.36
N GLY A 19 5.12 -3.41 3.52
CA GLY A 19 4.53 -2.27 2.81
C GLY A 19 3.96 -1.20 3.75
N VAL A 20 3.15 -1.59 4.72
CA VAL A 20 2.60 -0.67 5.74
C VAL A 20 3.71 -0.03 6.57
N GLY A 21 4.66 -0.84 7.06
CA GLY A 21 5.78 -0.34 7.86
C GLY A 21 6.64 0.67 7.09
N THR A 22 6.92 0.40 5.82
CA THR A 22 7.68 1.32 4.95
C THR A 22 6.89 2.58 4.59
N ALA A 23 5.56 2.49 4.43
CA ALA A 23 4.70 3.66 4.23
C ALA A 23 4.68 4.58 5.46
N VAL A 24 4.55 4.01 6.66
CA VAL A 24 4.63 4.76 7.93
C VAL A 24 6.01 5.42 8.09
N TRP A 25 7.08 4.66 7.85
CA TRP A 25 8.44 5.20 7.91
C TRP A 25 8.66 6.32 6.88
N GLY A 26 8.06 6.20 5.70
CA GLY A 26 8.09 7.23 4.66
C GLY A 26 7.48 8.55 5.08
N GLU A 27 6.29 8.53 5.69
CA GLU A 27 5.64 9.75 6.20
C GLU A 27 6.42 10.37 7.38
N LEU A 28 6.94 9.56 8.30
CA LEU A 28 7.75 10.06 9.41
C LEU A 28 9.05 10.71 8.93
N ALA A 29 9.74 10.08 7.99
CA ALA A 29 10.95 10.64 7.38
C ALA A 29 10.63 11.96 6.66
N TYR A 30 9.49 12.05 5.97
CA TYR A 30 9.08 13.26 5.29
C TYR A 30 8.76 14.41 6.25
N ILE A 31 8.01 14.15 7.33
CA ILE A 31 7.70 15.18 8.35
C ILE A 31 9.00 15.72 8.97
N ARG A 32 9.97 14.83 9.24
CA ARG A 32 11.28 15.23 9.76
C ARG A 32 12.05 16.13 8.79
N ALA A 33 12.09 15.76 7.50
CA ALA A 33 12.75 16.55 6.46
C ALA A 33 12.11 17.94 6.28
N MET A 34 10.77 18.02 6.34
CA MET A 34 10.06 19.30 6.24
C MET A 34 10.32 20.23 7.42
N ARG A 35 10.67 19.69 8.61
CA ARG A 35 11.03 20.49 9.79
C ARG A 35 12.38 21.20 9.60
N ASP A 36 13.33 20.53 8.95
CA ASP A 36 14.70 21.03 8.81
C ASP A 36 14.87 21.92 7.56
N GLY A 37 13.89 21.93 6.64
CA GLY A 37 13.74 22.92 5.57
C GLY A 37 14.79 22.85 4.45
N LYS A 38 15.73 21.89 4.51
CA LYS A 38 16.71 21.59 3.47
C LYS A 38 16.78 20.09 3.26
N LEU A 39 16.41 19.66 2.06
CA LEU A 39 16.57 18.28 1.60
C LEU A 39 18.05 17.97 1.37
N ASP A 40 18.71 17.40 2.37
CA ASP A 40 20.11 16.98 2.27
C ASP A 40 20.24 15.71 1.42
N THR A 41 21.43 15.49 0.85
CA THR A 41 21.81 14.28 0.11
C THR A 41 21.57 13.00 0.91
N ALA A 42 21.73 13.04 2.23
CA ALA A 42 21.41 11.96 3.16
C ALA A 42 19.90 11.64 3.21
N GLU A 43 19.03 12.65 3.12
CA GLU A 43 17.58 12.43 3.09
C GLU A 43 17.12 11.78 1.79
N ARG A 44 17.79 12.11 0.68
CA ARG A 44 17.55 11.46 -0.61
C ARG A 44 17.89 9.97 -0.58
N ALA A 45 18.97 9.60 0.12
CA ALA A 45 19.35 8.20 0.33
C ALA A 45 18.32 7.45 1.19
N HIS A 46 17.80 8.07 2.26
CA HIS A 46 16.72 7.50 3.07
C HIS A 46 15.44 7.25 2.27
N LEU A 47 15.02 8.21 1.44
CA LEU A 47 13.86 8.05 0.55
C LEU A 47 14.06 6.90 -0.45
N HIS A 48 15.29 6.69 -0.91
CA HIS A 48 15.59 5.59 -1.82
C HIS A 48 15.46 4.21 -1.12
N ILE A 49 15.85 4.11 0.15
CA ILE A 49 15.68 2.90 0.95
C ILE A 49 14.18 2.61 1.17
N ILE A 50 13.40 3.64 1.49
CA ILE A 50 11.93 3.52 1.64
C ILE A 50 11.31 3.02 0.34
N ALA A 51 11.71 3.59 -0.81
CA ALA A 51 11.22 3.15 -2.12
C ALA A 51 11.60 1.69 -2.43
N LYS A 52 12.79 1.23 -2.05
CA LYS A 52 13.18 -0.18 -2.17
C LYS A 52 12.31 -1.08 -1.30
N GLY A 53 12.02 -0.68 -0.06
CA GLY A 53 11.15 -1.42 0.84
C GLY A 53 9.72 -1.57 0.30
N LEU A 54 9.14 -0.47 -0.19
CA LEU A 54 7.83 -0.46 -0.86
C LEU A 54 7.79 -1.38 -2.09
N ARG A 55 8.83 -1.33 -2.93
CA ARG A 55 8.95 -2.21 -4.11
C ARG A 55 9.05 -3.67 -3.70
N PHE A 56 9.87 -3.98 -2.70
CA PHE A 56 10.01 -5.34 -2.19
C PHE A 56 8.68 -5.88 -1.66
N GLY A 57 8.00 -5.12 -0.80
CA GLY A 57 6.68 -5.47 -0.29
C GLY A 57 5.67 -5.73 -1.42
N MET A 58 5.65 -4.88 -2.45
CA MET A 58 4.73 -5.02 -3.58
C MET A 58 5.05 -6.24 -4.44
N THR A 59 6.33 -6.48 -4.76
CA THR A 59 6.73 -7.65 -5.53
C THR A 59 6.37 -8.95 -4.82
N LEU A 60 6.61 -9.01 -3.51
CA LEU A 60 6.33 -10.16 -2.69
C LEU A 60 4.81 -10.40 -2.57
N LEU A 61 4.02 -9.33 -2.41
CA LEU A 61 2.55 -9.39 -2.43
C LEU A 61 2.00 -9.95 -3.74
N LEU A 62 2.45 -9.42 -4.87
CA LEU A 62 1.95 -9.80 -6.19
C LEU A 62 2.35 -11.24 -6.55
N LEU A 63 3.61 -11.63 -6.27
CA LEU A 63 4.08 -12.99 -6.50
C LEU A 63 3.32 -14.00 -5.63
N ALA A 64 3.12 -13.69 -4.34
CA ALA A 64 2.35 -14.54 -3.45
C ALA A 64 0.88 -14.67 -3.91
N SER A 65 0.26 -13.54 -4.28
CA SER A 65 -1.11 -13.51 -4.77
C SER A 65 -1.29 -14.29 -6.07
N LEU A 66 -0.36 -14.16 -7.02
CA LEU A 66 -0.37 -14.94 -8.26
C LEU A 66 -0.16 -16.43 -7.98
N GLY A 67 0.77 -16.76 -7.09
CA GLY A 67 1.01 -18.13 -6.65
C GLY A 67 -0.24 -18.78 -6.05
N LEU A 68 -1.00 -18.05 -5.24
CA LEU A 68 -2.27 -18.55 -4.67
C LEU A 68 -3.30 -18.86 -5.75
N VAL A 69 -3.45 -18.00 -6.77
CA VAL A 69 -4.36 -18.26 -7.90
C VAL A 69 -3.95 -19.52 -8.66
N ILE A 70 -2.66 -19.67 -8.97
CA ILE A 70 -2.16 -20.84 -9.71
C ILE A 70 -2.38 -22.13 -8.91
N VAL A 71 -2.06 -22.12 -7.62
CA VAL A 71 -2.21 -23.30 -6.76
C VAL A 71 -3.68 -23.70 -6.62
N GLU A 72 -4.58 -22.73 -6.36
CA GLU A 72 -6.02 -23.01 -6.26
C GLU A 72 -6.64 -23.50 -7.58
N TYR A 73 -6.14 -23.00 -8.71
CA TYR A 73 -6.56 -23.48 -10.03
C TYR A 73 -6.16 -24.94 -10.25
N LEU A 74 -4.90 -25.28 -9.98
CA LEU A 74 -4.38 -26.65 -10.15
C LEU A 74 -5.08 -27.65 -9.20
N LEU A 75 -5.44 -27.21 -8.01
CA LEU A 75 -6.14 -28.01 -7.01
C LEU A 75 -7.65 -28.17 -7.28
N LYS A 76 -8.19 -27.49 -8.31
CA LYS A 76 -9.63 -27.40 -8.55
C LYS A 76 -10.37 -26.96 -7.28
N GLY A 77 -9.80 -25.98 -6.58
CA GLY A 77 -10.39 -25.41 -5.37
C GLY A 77 -11.83 -24.95 -5.62
N ALA A 78 -12.69 -25.17 -4.62
CA ALA A 78 -14.12 -24.84 -4.70
C ALA A 78 -14.37 -23.34 -4.91
N VAL A 79 -13.46 -22.50 -4.43
CA VAL A 79 -13.49 -21.04 -4.62
C VAL A 79 -12.21 -20.63 -5.31
N GLN A 80 -12.33 -20.20 -6.57
CA GLN A 80 -11.19 -19.69 -7.34
C GLN A 80 -10.96 -18.22 -6.96
N PRO A 81 -9.78 -17.84 -6.41
CA PRO A 81 -9.54 -16.46 -5.97
C PRO A 81 -9.75 -15.44 -7.08
N ALA A 82 -9.39 -15.78 -8.33
CA ALA A 82 -9.59 -14.92 -9.50
C ALA A 82 -11.05 -14.55 -9.80
N LEU A 83 -12.02 -15.28 -9.24
CA LEU A 83 -13.46 -15.01 -9.40
C LEU A 83 -14.05 -14.21 -8.22
N THR A 84 -13.23 -13.85 -7.23
CA THR A 84 -13.69 -13.15 -6.03
C THR A 84 -13.52 -11.63 -6.14
N ALA A 85 -14.48 -10.88 -5.60
CA ALA A 85 -14.39 -9.42 -5.58
C ALA A 85 -13.18 -8.91 -4.76
N SER A 86 -12.85 -9.60 -3.66
CA SER A 86 -11.69 -9.27 -2.81
C SER A 86 -10.38 -9.30 -3.57
N TYR A 87 -10.17 -10.31 -4.43
CA TYR A 87 -8.98 -10.41 -5.28
C TYR A 87 -8.87 -9.25 -6.28
N TRP A 88 -9.97 -8.86 -6.92
CA TRP A 88 -9.94 -7.74 -7.86
C TRP A 88 -9.75 -6.40 -7.17
N VAL A 89 -10.33 -6.19 -5.99
CA VAL A 89 -10.03 -5.02 -5.16
C VAL A 89 -8.54 -4.99 -4.82
N PHE A 90 -8.00 -6.12 -4.38
CA PHE A 90 -6.59 -6.29 -4.04
C PHE A 90 -5.69 -5.89 -5.23
N MET A 91 -5.91 -6.50 -6.41
CA MET A 91 -5.13 -6.20 -7.61
C MET A 91 -5.28 -4.75 -8.07
N THR A 92 -6.49 -4.19 -8.02
CA THR A 92 -6.74 -2.80 -8.40
C THR A 92 -5.95 -1.84 -7.52
N LEU A 93 -5.93 -2.07 -6.20
CA LEU A 93 -5.17 -1.25 -5.26
C LEU A 93 -3.66 -1.41 -5.42
N SER A 94 -3.17 -2.63 -5.68
CA SER A 94 -1.76 -2.85 -5.99
C SER A 94 -1.32 -2.09 -7.24
N LEU A 95 -2.11 -2.15 -8.32
CA LEU A 95 -1.85 -1.39 -9.55
C LEU A 95 -1.95 0.13 -9.31
N LEU A 96 -2.90 0.57 -8.49
CA LEU A 96 -3.03 1.97 -8.10
C LEU A 96 -1.78 2.49 -7.39
N ILE A 97 -1.23 1.73 -6.42
CA ILE A 97 0.01 2.11 -5.72
C ILE A 97 1.18 2.21 -6.72
N ILE A 98 1.31 1.27 -7.65
CA ILE A 98 2.34 1.30 -8.68
C ILE A 98 2.19 2.54 -9.56
N GLY A 99 0.97 2.81 -10.04
CA GLY A 99 0.66 3.96 -10.88
C GLY A 99 0.94 5.29 -10.19
N ILE A 100 0.55 5.43 -8.91
CA ILE A 100 0.79 6.66 -8.14
C ILE A 100 2.27 6.82 -7.81
N SER A 101 2.97 5.73 -7.47
CA SER A 101 4.41 5.78 -7.22
C SER A 101 5.17 6.22 -8.47
N TRP A 102 4.74 5.76 -9.65
CA TRP A 102 5.28 6.21 -10.93
C TRP A 102 4.96 7.68 -11.21
N ALA A 103 3.70 8.10 -11.01
CA ALA A 103 3.28 9.50 -11.20
C ALA A 103 4.01 10.47 -10.24
N LEU A 104 4.27 10.05 -9.00
CA LEU A 104 5.10 10.78 -8.04
C LEU A 104 6.56 10.88 -8.52
N SER A 105 7.13 9.80 -9.06
CA SER A 105 8.49 9.79 -9.60
C SER A 105 8.66 10.78 -10.76
N GLN A 106 7.61 10.95 -11.58
CA GLN A 106 7.60 11.91 -12.69
C GLN A 106 7.19 13.33 -12.26
N ARG A 107 6.83 13.55 -10.99
CA ARG A 107 6.29 14.82 -10.45
C ARG A 107 4.96 15.27 -11.09
N HIS A 108 4.16 14.35 -11.62
CA HIS A 108 2.85 14.67 -12.21
C HIS A 108 1.79 14.99 -11.14
N ILE A 109 1.97 14.52 -9.91
CA ILE A 109 1.01 14.66 -8.81
C ILE A 109 1.72 15.28 -7.60
N SER A 110 0.98 16.07 -6.81
CA SER A 110 1.49 16.60 -5.56
C SER A 110 1.85 15.48 -4.58
N PHE A 111 2.96 15.67 -3.85
CA PHE A 111 3.42 14.69 -2.86
C PHE A 111 2.35 14.40 -1.80
N LEU A 112 1.62 15.43 -1.35
CA LEU A 112 0.53 15.31 -0.36
C LEU A 112 -0.56 14.34 -0.81
N LEU A 113 -0.99 14.45 -2.07
CA LEU A 113 -2.06 13.61 -2.61
C LEU A 113 -1.54 12.18 -2.83
N GLY A 114 -0.39 12.03 -3.49
CA GLY A 114 0.17 10.71 -3.75
C GLY A 114 0.50 9.94 -2.47
N SER A 115 1.00 10.62 -1.44
CA SER A 115 1.35 9.99 -0.16
C SER A 115 0.10 9.56 0.62
N ALA A 116 -0.96 10.38 0.65
CA ALA A 116 -2.24 10.00 1.24
C ALA A 116 -2.86 8.76 0.58
N ILE A 117 -2.88 8.70 -0.77
CA ILE A 117 -3.45 7.54 -1.47
C ILE A 117 -2.63 6.29 -1.21
N THR A 118 -1.30 6.37 -1.38
CA THR A 118 -0.41 5.22 -1.19
C THR A 118 -0.47 4.69 0.24
N PHE A 119 -0.45 5.58 1.23
CA PHE A 119 -0.60 5.21 2.64
C PHE A 119 -1.93 4.48 2.90
N THR A 120 -3.04 5.04 2.42
CA THR A 120 -4.36 4.43 2.59
C THR A 120 -4.44 3.07 1.89
N ALA A 121 -3.89 2.97 0.68
CA ALA A 121 -3.91 1.74 -0.12
C ALA A 121 -3.10 0.61 0.53
N TRP A 122 -1.93 0.90 1.11
CA TRP A 122 -1.14 -0.08 1.83
C TRP A 122 -1.88 -0.65 3.05
N TRP A 123 -2.53 0.20 3.83
CA TRP A 123 -3.37 -0.25 4.94
C TRP A 123 -4.55 -1.09 4.47
N PHE A 124 -5.22 -0.67 3.40
CA PHE A 124 -6.33 -1.43 2.82
C PHE A 124 -5.88 -2.83 2.35
N LEU A 125 -4.72 -2.92 1.69
CA LEU A 125 -4.13 -4.21 1.28
C LEU A 125 -3.80 -5.08 2.49
N ALA A 126 -3.27 -4.51 3.58
CA ALA A 126 -3.02 -5.26 4.80
C ALA A 126 -4.31 -5.80 5.41
N TYR A 127 -5.35 -4.97 5.56
CA TYR A 127 -6.63 -5.42 6.10
C TYR A 127 -7.29 -6.50 5.23
N LEU A 128 -7.18 -6.40 3.90
CA LEU A 128 -7.64 -7.43 2.98
C LEU A 128 -6.84 -8.74 3.14
N THR A 129 -5.53 -8.65 3.30
CA THR A 129 -4.65 -9.82 3.46
C THR A 129 -4.93 -10.58 4.76
N PHE A 130 -5.23 -9.86 5.84
CA PHE A 130 -5.61 -10.47 7.13
C PHE A 130 -7.09 -10.86 7.22
N GLY A 131 -7.89 -10.60 6.18
CA GLY A 131 -9.33 -10.89 6.20
C GLY A 131 -10.14 -10.03 7.16
N LEU A 132 -9.60 -8.87 7.58
CA LEU A 132 -10.24 -7.94 8.52
C LEU A 132 -11.26 -7.01 7.86
N LEU A 133 -11.25 -6.94 6.52
CA LEU A 133 -12.13 -6.07 5.75
C LEU A 133 -13.17 -6.90 4.98
N PRO A 134 -14.44 -6.92 5.40
CA PRO A 134 -15.49 -7.64 4.69
C PRO A 134 -15.79 -6.94 3.35
N VAL A 135 -15.37 -7.55 2.25
CA VAL A 135 -15.67 -7.06 0.90
C VAL A 135 -17.00 -7.65 0.45
N HIS A 136 -18.09 -6.91 0.67
CA HIS A 136 -19.41 -7.29 0.16
C HIS A 136 -19.53 -7.10 -1.35
N SER A 137 -18.96 -6.01 -1.89
CA SER A 137 -18.90 -5.73 -3.32
C SER A 137 -17.63 -4.95 -3.67
N PHE A 138 -17.22 -5.03 -4.94
CA PHE A 138 -16.10 -4.25 -5.45
C PHE A 138 -16.35 -2.73 -5.32
N GLY A 139 -17.56 -2.28 -5.68
CA GLY A 139 -17.94 -0.87 -5.60
C GLY A 139 -17.95 -0.32 -4.17
N SER A 140 -18.46 -1.08 -3.21
CA SER A 140 -18.43 -0.67 -1.79
C SER A 140 -17.01 -0.55 -1.26
N ALA A 141 -16.11 -1.46 -1.64
CA ALA A 141 -14.71 -1.38 -1.22
C ALA A 141 -14.01 -0.13 -1.79
N LEU A 142 -14.24 0.20 -3.06
CA LEU A 142 -13.72 1.41 -3.67
C LEU A 142 -14.30 2.69 -3.05
N ALA A 143 -15.60 2.72 -2.76
CA ALA A 143 -16.22 3.88 -2.12
C ALA A 143 -15.61 4.12 -0.72
N THR A 144 -15.48 3.07 0.10
CA THR A 144 -14.82 3.17 1.41
C THR A 144 -13.37 3.62 1.28
N PHE A 145 -12.64 3.09 0.28
CA PHE A 145 -11.27 3.50 0.01
C PHE A 145 -11.17 5.00 -0.33
N VAL A 146 -12.05 5.53 -1.18
CA VAL A 146 -12.08 6.95 -1.54
C VAL A 146 -12.37 7.82 -0.31
N VAL A 147 -13.35 7.45 0.50
CA VAL A 147 -13.71 8.18 1.72
C VAL A 147 -12.55 8.20 2.72
N LEU A 148 -11.94 7.05 3.00
CA LEU A 148 -10.78 6.99 3.91
C LEU A 148 -9.58 7.76 3.37
N THR A 149 -9.34 7.71 2.05
CA THR A 149 -8.26 8.47 1.43
C THR A 149 -8.47 9.97 1.62
N ALA A 150 -9.72 10.46 1.48
CA ALA A 150 -10.04 11.87 1.73
C ALA A 150 -9.81 12.25 3.19
N ILE A 151 -10.16 11.38 4.14
CA ILE A 151 -9.92 11.58 5.58
C ILE A 151 -8.41 11.64 5.87
N ILE A 152 -7.63 10.69 5.36
CA ILE A 152 -6.17 10.64 5.54
C ILE A 152 -5.51 11.85 4.88
N TYR A 153 -5.96 12.25 3.69
CA TYR A 153 -5.49 13.45 3.02
C TYR A 153 -5.70 14.70 3.89
N ALA A 154 -6.91 14.88 4.42
CA ALA A 154 -7.21 15.99 5.32
C ALA A 154 -6.33 15.95 6.58
N MET A 155 -6.20 14.78 7.20
CA MET A 155 -5.36 14.58 8.39
C MET A 155 -3.89 14.93 8.12
N LEU A 156 -3.29 14.41 7.05
CA LEU A 156 -1.90 14.71 6.67
C LEU A 156 -1.72 16.20 6.33
N HIS A 157 -2.73 16.82 5.72
CA HIS A 157 -2.71 18.26 5.45
C HIS A 157 -2.66 19.07 6.75
N TYR A 158 -3.54 18.77 7.72
CA TYR A 158 -3.54 19.44 9.03
C TYR A 158 -2.25 19.23 9.81
N VAL A 159 -1.71 18.00 9.84
CA VAL A 159 -0.44 17.70 10.53
C VAL A 159 0.71 18.52 9.94
N ARG A 160 0.77 18.65 8.62
CA ARG A 160 1.81 19.43 7.94
C ARG A 160 1.65 20.93 8.20
N LEU A 161 0.42 21.45 8.23
CA LEU A 161 0.16 22.85 8.61
C LEU A 161 0.65 23.15 10.04
N LEU A 162 0.30 22.29 11.01
CA LEU A 162 0.72 22.46 12.40
C LEU A 162 2.24 22.34 12.59
N ALA A 163 2.88 21.42 11.86
CA ALA A 163 4.33 21.25 11.91
C ALA A 163 5.09 22.45 11.35
N LEU A 164 4.54 23.13 10.33
CA LEU A 164 5.13 24.29 9.69
C LEU A 164 4.84 25.61 10.43
N HIS A 165 3.73 25.70 11.18
CA HIS A 165 3.34 26.91 11.91
C HIS A 165 4.13 27.14 13.22
N LYS A 166 4.97 26.19 13.64
CA LYS A 166 5.79 26.30 14.87
C LYS A 166 7.09 27.11 14.66
N ARG A 167 7.06 28.13 13.79
CA ARG A 167 8.13 29.11 13.57
C ARG A 167 7.71 30.48 14.09
#